data_AF-A0A7J4PR41-F1
#
_entry.id   AF-A0A7J4PR41-F1
#
_cell.length_a   1.000
_cell.length_b   1.000
_cell.length_c   1.000
_cell.angle_alpha   90.00
_cell.angle_beta   90.00
_cell.angle_gamma   90.00
#
_symmetry.space_group_name_H-M   'P 1'
#
loop_
_entity.id
_entity.type
_entity.pdbx_description
1 polymer ?
#
loop_
_entity_poly.entity_id
_entity_poly.type
_entity_poly.pdbx_seq_one_letter_code
_entity_poly.pdbx_strand_id
1 'polypeptide(L)'
;MTNQDVRDLSAEVKNLPGAIFGGSGPLLRPFLSKLEELLPPEKRGRGNNYISSTLKAHVDAVQADEDHIRVESEGRSVEITRAELEAILEEKFPTLDHQNLNLPGLLFLQSGPILQACTLQRLSKDHGVRVPGGQRTLKYVFHTTVVSVGADQDSVKIEFDLDRLPKLSGDATSKGASDSV
;
A
#
# COMPACT_ATOMS: atom_id res chain seq x y z
N MET A 1 -3.74 9.73 -10.51
CA MET A 1 -3.31 10.86 -9.68
C MET A 1 -3.37 12.15 -10.50
N THR A 2 -3.37 13.33 -9.88
CA THR A 2 -3.26 14.59 -10.63
C THR A 2 -1.82 14.87 -11.05
N ASN A 3 -1.61 15.74 -12.04
CA ASN A 3 -0.26 16.16 -12.46
C ASN A 3 0.55 16.82 -11.32
N GLN A 4 -0.12 17.46 -10.36
CA GLN A 4 0.56 18.05 -9.20
C GLN A 4 1.00 16.96 -8.22
N ASP A 5 0.14 15.97 -7.94
CA ASP A 5 0.52 14.86 -7.05
C ASP A 5 1.70 14.05 -7.61
N VAL A 6 1.71 13.82 -8.93
CA VAL A 6 2.82 13.15 -9.61
C VAL A 6 4.10 13.98 -9.49
N ARG A 7 4.03 15.31 -9.67
CA ARG A 7 5.18 16.20 -9.46
C ARG A 7 5.71 16.16 -8.03
N ASP A 8 4.81 16.19 -7.04
CA ASP A 8 5.18 16.13 -5.63
C ASP A 8 5.83 14.78 -5.27
N LEU A 9 5.33 13.67 -5.85
CA LEU A 9 5.95 12.36 -5.75
C LEU A 9 7.32 12.31 -6.44
N SER A 10 7.43 12.84 -7.66
CA SER A 10 8.69 12.89 -8.41
C SER A 10 9.75 13.76 -7.73
N ALA A 11 9.35 14.72 -6.88
CA ALA A 11 10.27 15.53 -6.09
C ALA A 11 10.93 14.72 -4.96
N GLU A 12 10.27 13.70 -4.41
CA GLU A 12 10.82 12.83 -3.37
C GLU A 12 11.39 11.52 -3.93
N VAL A 13 10.82 11.00 -5.02
CA VAL A 13 11.16 9.70 -5.59
C VAL A 13 11.44 9.86 -7.09
N LYS A 14 12.70 9.64 -7.47
CA LYS A 14 13.14 9.69 -8.88
C LYS A 14 12.50 8.62 -9.76
N ASN A 15 11.98 7.55 -9.15
CA ASN A 15 11.38 6.39 -9.80
C ASN A 15 9.95 6.22 -9.27
N LEU A 16 8.93 6.52 -10.08
CA LEU A 16 7.54 6.55 -9.62
C LEU A 16 7.04 5.22 -9.02
N PRO A 17 7.26 4.05 -9.65
CA PRO A 17 6.95 2.74 -9.05
C PRO A 17 7.68 2.50 -7.73
N GLY A 18 8.89 3.07 -7.60
CA GLY A 18 9.68 3.06 -6.39
C GLY A 18 8.98 3.66 -5.17
N ALA A 19 8.00 4.56 -5.37
CA ALA A 19 7.24 5.16 -4.27
C ALA A 19 6.43 4.12 -3.45
N ILE A 20 6.10 2.97 -4.05
CA ILE A 20 5.45 1.84 -3.35
C ILE A 20 6.39 1.20 -2.31
N PHE A 21 7.70 1.28 -2.52
CA PHE A 21 8.71 0.70 -1.63
C PHE A 21 9.31 1.72 -0.66
N GLY A 22 8.65 2.88 -0.49
CA GLY A 22 9.16 4.00 0.30
C GLY A 22 9.02 3.88 1.82
N GLY A 23 8.17 2.98 2.31
CA GLY A 23 7.88 2.77 3.73
C GLY A 23 8.47 1.47 4.30
N SER A 24 8.08 1.17 5.55
CA SER A 24 8.61 0.03 6.33
C SER A 24 7.55 -1.03 6.63
N GLY A 25 6.56 -1.16 5.76
CA GLY A 25 5.46 -2.12 5.90
C GLY A 25 5.95 -3.57 6.12
N PRO A 26 5.14 -4.41 6.81
CA PRO A 26 5.54 -5.78 7.12
C PRO A 26 5.38 -6.72 5.93
N LEU A 27 4.56 -6.37 4.93
CA LEU A 27 4.16 -7.26 3.84
C LEU A 27 5.36 -7.82 3.08
N LEU A 28 6.31 -6.97 2.69
CA LEU A 28 7.39 -7.40 1.80
C LEU A 28 8.45 -8.23 2.52
N ARG A 29 8.54 -8.14 3.86
CA ARG A 29 9.62 -8.77 4.65
C ARG A 29 9.79 -10.26 4.38
N PRO A 30 8.72 -11.08 4.33
CA PRO A 30 8.84 -12.50 4.03
C PRO A 30 9.26 -12.79 2.58
N PHE A 31 9.05 -11.83 1.67
CA PHE A 31 9.30 -11.99 0.24
C PHE A 31 10.55 -11.27 -0.26
N LEU A 32 11.36 -10.67 0.63
CA LEU A 32 12.54 -9.91 0.23
C LEU A 32 13.55 -10.78 -0.55
N SER A 33 13.72 -12.05 -0.19
CA SER A 33 14.57 -12.98 -0.93
C SER A 33 14.09 -13.19 -2.36
N LYS A 34 12.76 -13.30 -2.56
CA LYS A 34 12.15 -13.42 -3.89
C LYS A 34 12.33 -12.13 -4.69
N LEU A 35 12.07 -10.98 -4.06
CA LEU A 35 12.24 -9.67 -4.68
C LEU A 35 13.70 -9.33 -5.01
N GLU A 36 14.67 -9.95 -4.34
CA GLU A 36 16.10 -9.80 -4.66
C GLU A 36 16.44 -10.26 -6.09
N GLU A 37 15.64 -11.17 -6.66
CA GLU A 37 15.80 -11.63 -8.04
C GLU A 37 15.63 -10.49 -9.07
N LEU A 38 14.89 -9.45 -8.71
CA LEU A 38 14.70 -8.24 -9.53
C LEU A 38 15.91 -7.32 -9.53
N LEU A 39 16.85 -7.51 -8.61
CA LEU A 39 18.05 -6.69 -8.53
C LEU A 39 19.09 -7.16 -9.55
N PRO A 40 19.89 -6.23 -10.10
CA PRO A 40 21.09 -6.58 -10.87
C PRO A 40 21.98 -7.58 -10.09
N PRO A 41 22.59 -8.58 -10.75
CA PRO A 41 23.37 -9.63 -10.07
C PRO A 41 24.40 -9.09 -9.07
N GLU A 42 25.08 -7.99 -9.40
CA GLU A 42 26.10 -7.34 -8.58
C GLU A 42 25.55 -6.63 -7.32
N LYS A 43 24.23 -6.47 -7.25
CA LYS A 43 23.49 -5.83 -6.15
C LYS A 43 22.80 -6.83 -5.21
N ARG A 44 22.86 -8.12 -5.51
CA ARG A 44 22.29 -9.20 -4.68
C ARG A 44 23.21 -9.56 -3.50
N GLY A 45 22.67 -10.21 -2.47
CA GLY A 45 23.37 -10.69 -1.28
C GLY A 45 23.74 -9.58 -0.28
N ARG A 46 23.21 -8.37 -0.44
CA ARG A 46 23.59 -7.19 0.38
C ARG A 46 22.64 -6.91 1.54
N GLY A 47 21.64 -7.76 1.75
CA GLY A 47 20.75 -7.76 2.89
C GLY A 47 19.45 -6.96 2.70
N ASN A 48 18.48 -7.20 3.60
CA ASN A 48 17.09 -6.75 3.49
C ASN A 48 16.91 -5.24 3.27
N ASN A 49 17.64 -4.41 4.02
CA ASN A 49 17.53 -2.95 3.88
C ASN A 49 18.04 -2.46 2.52
N TYR A 50 19.03 -3.15 1.96
CA TYR A 50 19.58 -2.85 0.63
C TYR A 50 18.61 -3.26 -0.47
N ILE A 51 17.89 -4.37 -0.30
CA ILE A 51 16.86 -4.81 -1.25
C ILE A 51 15.77 -3.74 -1.38
N SER A 52 15.17 -3.29 -0.28
CA SER A 52 14.12 -2.27 -0.31
C SER A 52 14.58 -0.95 -0.94
N SER A 53 15.78 -0.47 -0.60
CA SER A 53 16.32 0.78 -1.15
C SER A 53 16.66 0.66 -2.63
N THR A 54 17.13 -0.51 -3.08
CA THR A 54 17.42 -0.77 -4.49
C THR A 54 16.15 -0.92 -5.31
N LEU A 55 15.11 -1.59 -4.78
CA LEU A 55 13.79 -1.66 -5.42
C LEU A 55 13.19 -0.25 -5.60
N LYS A 56 13.29 0.61 -4.59
CA LYS A 56 12.87 2.02 -4.68
C LYS A 56 13.53 2.74 -5.87
N ALA A 57 14.73 2.35 -6.29
CA ALA A 57 15.46 3.00 -7.38
C ALA A 57 15.31 2.32 -8.75
N HIS A 58 14.98 1.03 -8.81
CA HIS A 58 15.13 0.22 -10.03
C HIS A 58 13.85 -0.49 -10.52
N VAL A 59 12.76 -0.47 -9.76
CA VAL A 59 11.52 -1.11 -10.21
C VAL A 59 10.91 -0.33 -11.38
N ASP A 60 10.54 -1.04 -12.44
CA ASP A 60 9.93 -0.50 -13.64
C ASP A 60 8.42 -0.42 -13.55
N ALA A 61 7.80 -1.44 -12.94
CA ALA A 61 6.36 -1.51 -12.76
C ALA A 61 5.97 -2.32 -11.51
N VAL A 62 4.82 -1.96 -10.95
CA VAL A 62 4.14 -2.69 -9.87
C VAL A 62 2.68 -2.84 -10.24
N GLN A 63 2.16 -4.05 -10.12
CA GLN A 63 0.73 -4.35 -10.23
C GLN A 63 0.33 -5.19 -9.04
N ALA A 64 -0.81 -4.89 -8.44
CA ALA A 64 -1.39 -5.69 -7.38
C ALA A 64 -2.90 -5.68 -7.49
N ASP A 65 -3.48 -6.86 -7.35
CA ASP A 65 -4.90 -7.11 -7.20
C ASP A 65 -5.13 -8.09 -6.03
N GLU A 66 -6.37 -8.55 -5.86
CA GLU A 66 -6.75 -9.44 -4.77
C GLU A 66 -5.94 -10.75 -4.72
N ASP A 67 -5.49 -11.25 -5.87
CA ASP A 67 -4.88 -12.57 -6.01
C ASP A 67 -3.35 -12.51 -5.97
N HIS A 68 -2.75 -11.43 -6.48
CA HIS A 68 -1.30 -11.36 -6.63
C HIS A 68 -0.72 -9.94 -6.60
N ILE A 69 0.59 -9.89 -6.35
CA ILE A 69 1.44 -8.73 -6.51
C ILE A 69 2.53 -9.09 -7.51
N ARG A 70 2.60 -8.36 -8.61
CA ARG A 70 3.64 -8.48 -9.63
C ARG A 70 4.53 -7.25 -9.61
N VAL A 71 5.84 -7.49 -9.55
CA VAL A 71 6.86 -6.43 -9.57
C VAL A 71 7.83 -6.72 -10.71
N GLU A 72 8.10 -5.72 -11.54
CA GLU A 72 8.94 -5.84 -12.72
C GLU A 72 10.16 -4.93 -12.65
N SER A 73 11.30 -5.41 -13.14
CA SER A 73 12.58 -4.70 -13.16
C SER A 73 13.51 -5.30 -14.21
N GLU A 74 13.95 -4.49 -15.18
CA GLU A 74 14.92 -4.83 -16.22
C GLU A 74 14.55 -6.13 -16.97
N GLY A 75 13.28 -6.28 -17.34
CA GLY A 75 12.77 -7.45 -18.07
C GLY A 75 12.59 -8.72 -17.22
N ARG A 76 12.77 -8.62 -15.89
CA ARG A 76 12.44 -9.68 -14.93
C ARG A 76 11.15 -9.34 -14.20
N SER A 77 10.44 -10.37 -13.77
CA SER A 77 9.22 -10.22 -12.98
C SER A 77 9.22 -11.19 -11.80
N VAL A 78 8.78 -10.71 -10.65
CA VAL A 78 8.50 -11.52 -9.46
C VAL A 78 7.03 -11.37 -9.15
N GLU A 79 6.37 -12.50 -8.90
CA GLU A 79 4.98 -12.56 -8.48
C GLU A 79 4.91 -13.06 -7.04
N ILE A 80 4.06 -12.45 -6.22
CA ILE A 80 3.73 -12.87 -4.86
C ILE A 80 2.24 -13.14 -4.85
N THR A 81 1.84 -14.38 -4.59
CA THR A 81 0.42 -14.77 -4.59
C THR A 81 -0.20 -14.65 -3.21
N ARG A 82 -1.54 -14.57 -3.16
CA ARG A 82 -2.33 -14.61 -1.93
C ARG A 82 -2.04 -15.89 -1.14
N ALA A 83 -2.01 -17.03 -1.84
CA ALA A 83 -1.74 -18.33 -1.25
C ALA A 83 -0.36 -18.42 -0.57
N GLU A 84 0.68 -17.82 -1.15
CA GLU A 84 2.01 -17.77 -0.52
C GLU A 84 2.00 -17.00 0.80
N LEU A 85 1.25 -15.89 0.87
CA LEU A 85 1.12 -15.12 2.10
C LEU A 85 0.26 -15.85 3.13
N GLU A 86 -0.83 -16.50 2.71
CA GLU A 86 -1.65 -17.33 3.58
C GLU A 86 -0.82 -18.44 4.23
N ALA A 87 -0.01 -19.17 3.46
CA ALA A 87 0.86 -20.22 3.98
C ALA A 87 1.85 -19.70 5.04
N ILE A 88 2.43 -18.51 4.82
CA ILE A 88 3.34 -17.88 5.78
C ILE A 88 2.59 -17.44 7.05
N LEU A 89 1.37 -16.94 6.92
CA LEU A 89 0.54 -16.53 8.05
C LEU A 89 0.06 -17.73 8.86
N GLU A 90 -0.37 -18.81 8.21
CA GLU A 90 -0.75 -20.06 8.86
C GLU A 90 0.42 -20.67 9.64
N GLU A 91 1.63 -20.64 9.08
CA GLU A 91 2.84 -21.15 9.74
C GLU A 91 3.22 -20.29 10.96
N LYS A 92 3.24 -18.95 10.81
CA LYS A 92 3.79 -18.04 11.84
C LYS A 92 2.75 -17.58 12.86
N PHE A 93 1.48 -17.54 12.46
CA PHE A 93 0.36 -16.99 13.22
C PHE A 93 -0.90 -17.85 13.00
N PRO A 94 -0.91 -19.13 13.43
CA PRO A 94 -1.99 -20.08 13.14
C PRO A 94 -3.36 -19.70 13.69
N THR A 95 -3.43 -18.74 14.61
CA THR A 95 -4.67 -18.21 15.19
C THR A 95 -5.17 -16.94 14.50
N LEU A 96 -4.41 -16.40 13.54
CA LEU A 96 -4.79 -15.21 12.78
C LEU A 96 -5.72 -15.61 11.63
N ASP A 97 -6.93 -15.06 11.64
CA ASP A 97 -7.86 -15.19 10.53
C ASP A 97 -7.37 -14.36 9.32
N HIS A 98 -6.95 -15.05 8.26
CA HIS A 98 -6.47 -14.45 7.01
C HIS A 98 -7.56 -14.33 5.94
N GLN A 99 -8.83 -14.61 6.24
CA GLN A 99 -9.93 -14.44 5.27
C GLN A 99 -10.06 -13.01 4.76
N ASN A 100 -9.67 -12.03 5.58
CA ASN A 100 -9.70 -10.59 5.23
C ASN A 100 -8.37 -10.08 4.66
N LEU A 101 -7.49 -10.97 4.18
CA LEU A 101 -6.21 -10.59 3.60
C LEU A 101 -6.43 -9.78 2.31
N ASN A 102 -6.01 -8.52 2.32
CA ASN A 102 -6.08 -7.63 1.18
C ASN A 102 -4.65 -7.29 0.71
N LEU A 103 -4.17 -7.99 -0.32
CA LEU A 103 -2.82 -7.81 -0.85
C LEU A 103 -2.55 -6.38 -1.34
N PRO A 104 -3.42 -5.76 -2.18
CA PRO A 104 -3.23 -4.38 -2.63
C PRO A 104 -3.19 -3.40 -1.45
N GLY A 105 -4.07 -3.58 -0.47
CA GLY A 105 -4.08 -2.80 0.76
C GLY A 105 -2.79 -2.93 1.55
N LEU A 106 -2.31 -4.16 1.78
CA LEU A 106 -1.05 -4.41 2.47
C LEU A 106 0.16 -3.83 1.72
N LEU A 107 0.17 -3.92 0.40
CA LEU A 107 1.23 -3.34 -0.44
C LEU A 107 1.18 -1.83 -0.37
N PHE A 108 -0.01 -1.23 -0.42
CA PHE A 108 -0.16 0.20 -0.30
C PHE A 108 0.31 0.72 1.07
N LEU A 109 0.16 -0.04 2.16
CA LEU A 109 0.73 0.32 3.46
C LEU A 109 2.27 0.34 3.48
N GLN A 110 2.93 -0.31 2.52
CA GLN A 110 4.38 -0.20 2.30
C GLN A 110 4.77 1.14 1.67
N SER A 111 3.84 1.86 1.04
CA SER A 111 4.18 3.08 0.31
C SER A 111 4.71 4.20 1.19
N GLY A 112 5.42 5.14 0.56
CA GLY A 112 5.93 6.34 1.22
C GLY A 112 4.80 7.28 1.72
N PRO A 113 5.09 8.13 2.72
CA PRO A 113 4.10 9.00 3.35
C PRO A 113 3.46 10.01 2.37
N ILE A 114 4.20 10.49 1.36
CA ILE A 114 3.62 11.38 0.34
C ILE A 114 2.55 10.66 -0.48
N LEU A 115 2.80 9.44 -0.94
CA LEU A 115 1.81 8.69 -1.72
C LEU A 115 0.54 8.44 -0.90
N GLN A 116 0.68 8.11 0.38
CA GLN A 116 -0.45 7.98 1.29
C GLN A 116 -1.20 9.31 1.48
N ALA A 117 -0.48 10.43 1.64
CA ALA A 117 -1.08 11.75 1.80
C ALA A 117 -1.84 12.21 0.54
N CYS A 118 -1.24 12.12 -0.65
CA CYS A 118 -1.90 12.42 -1.92
C CYS A 118 -3.15 11.55 -2.12
N THR A 119 -3.07 10.28 -1.73
CA THR A 119 -4.19 9.36 -1.80
C THR A 119 -5.35 9.77 -0.89
N LEU A 120 -5.08 10.19 0.35
CA LEU A 120 -6.13 10.72 1.25
C LEU A 120 -6.77 11.99 0.71
N GLN A 121 -5.96 12.89 0.15
CA GLN A 121 -6.49 14.11 -0.47
C GLN A 121 -7.44 13.77 -1.62
N ARG A 122 -7.11 12.77 -2.44
CA ARG A 122 -7.99 12.30 -3.52
C ARG A 122 -9.25 11.62 -3.00
N LEU A 123 -9.16 10.74 -2.01
CA LEU A 123 -10.33 10.14 -1.37
C LEU A 123 -11.31 11.22 -0.85
N SER A 124 -10.77 12.30 -0.27
CA SER A 124 -11.58 13.44 0.18
C SER A 124 -12.17 14.26 -0.98
N LYS A 125 -11.37 14.59 -2.00
CA LYS A 125 -11.81 15.43 -3.13
C LYS A 125 -12.76 14.71 -4.08
N ASP A 126 -12.42 13.49 -4.47
CA ASP A 126 -13.10 12.72 -5.52
C ASP A 126 -14.34 12.00 -4.96
N HIS A 127 -14.31 11.62 -3.67
CA HIS A 127 -15.33 10.76 -3.06
C HIS A 127 -15.94 11.31 -1.77
N GLY A 128 -15.51 12.48 -1.28
CA GLY A 128 -16.02 13.08 -0.03
C GLY A 128 -15.62 12.32 1.24
N VAL A 129 -14.73 11.34 1.14
CA VAL A 129 -14.33 10.48 2.27
C VAL A 129 -13.35 11.22 3.16
N ARG A 130 -13.74 11.47 4.42
CA ARG A 130 -12.86 12.01 5.45
C ARG A 130 -12.44 10.92 6.41
N VAL A 131 -11.18 10.50 6.31
CA VAL A 131 -10.59 9.56 7.26
C VAL A 131 -10.13 10.33 8.50
N PRO A 132 -10.60 9.99 9.72
CA PRO A 132 -10.16 10.63 10.96
C PRO A 132 -8.65 10.52 11.15
N GLY A 133 -8.07 11.52 11.83
CA GLY A 133 -6.66 11.50 12.20
C GLY A 133 -6.31 10.28 13.06
N GLY A 134 -5.19 9.63 12.76
CA GLY A 134 -4.68 8.50 13.53
C GLY A 134 -4.07 7.40 12.66
N GLN A 135 -2.83 7.02 12.95
CA GLN A 135 -2.08 6.03 12.16
C GLN A 135 -2.78 4.67 12.08
N ARG A 136 -3.45 4.24 13.14
CA ARG A 136 -4.20 2.96 13.15
C ARG A 136 -5.41 3.01 12.21
N THR A 137 -6.17 4.10 12.26
CA THR A 137 -7.37 4.30 11.42
C THR A 137 -6.99 4.39 9.95
N LEU A 138 -5.95 5.15 9.63
CA LEU A 138 -5.42 5.25 8.26
C LEU A 138 -5.01 3.88 7.71
N LYS A 139 -4.22 3.12 8.49
CA LYS A 139 -3.79 1.78 8.09
C LYS A 139 -4.96 0.86 7.83
N TYR A 140 -5.96 0.89 8.71
CA TYR A 140 -7.16 0.08 8.57
C TYR A 140 -7.99 0.47 7.33
N VAL A 141 -8.21 1.76 7.10
CA VAL A 141 -8.95 2.22 5.91
C VAL A 141 -8.24 1.80 4.63
N PHE A 142 -6.94 2.05 4.50
CA PHE A 142 -6.20 1.65 3.30
C PHE A 142 -6.17 0.15 3.11
N HIS A 143 -5.89 -0.61 4.18
CA HIS A 143 -5.90 -2.08 4.10
C HIS A 143 -7.25 -2.63 3.67
N THR A 144 -8.36 -1.98 4.01
CA THR A 144 -9.70 -2.52 3.73
C THR A 144 -10.24 -2.07 2.37
N THR A 145 -9.88 -0.87 1.93
CA THR A 145 -10.51 -0.22 0.77
C THR A 145 -9.70 -0.25 -0.51
N VAL A 146 -8.37 -0.34 -0.44
CA VAL A 146 -7.55 -0.43 -1.66
C VAL A 146 -7.77 -1.80 -2.30
N VAL A 147 -8.23 -1.84 -3.54
CA VAL A 147 -8.51 -3.10 -4.26
C VAL A 147 -7.57 -3.34 -5.44
N SER A 148 -6.86 -2.30 -5.89
CA SER A 148 -5.75 -2.47 -6.83
C SER A 148 -4.71 -1.38 -6.66
N VAL A 149 -3.46 -1.72 -6.99
CA VAL A 149 -2.33 -0.80 -7.05
C VAL A 149 -1.61 -1.04 -8.36
N GLY A 150 -1.53 -0.02 -9.20
CA GLY A 150 -0.75 -0.01 -10.43
C GLY A 150 0.24 1.16 -10.41
N ALA A 151 1.50 0.91 -10.71
CA ALA A 151 2.49 1.96 -10.88
C ALA A 151 3.45 1.60 -12.01
N ASP A 152 3.71 2.57 -12.88
CA ASP A 152 4.72 2.51 -13.95
C ASP A 152 5.50 3.85 -13.96
N GLN A 153 6.36 4.04 -14.96
CA GLN A 153 7.17 5.26 -15.09
C GLN A 153 6.35 6.52 -15.38
N ASP A 154 5.11 6.39 -15.83
CA ASP A 154 4.27 7.50 -16.25
C ASP A 154 3.18 7.83 -15.22
N SER A 155 2.73 6.84 -14.44
CA SER A 155 1.55 6.98 -13.60
C SER A 155 1.53 6.07 -12.38
N VAL A 156 0.82 6.54 -11.36
CA VAL A 156 0.39 5.72 -10.22
C VAL A 156 -1.14 5.73 -10.15
N LYS A 157 -1.73 4.54 -10.10
CA LYS A 157 -3.16 4.25 -10.05
C LYS A 157 -3.46 3.42 -8.82
N ILE A 158 -4.35 3.93 -7.99
CA ILE A 158 -4.85 3.24 -6.80
C ILE A 158 -6.37 3.25 -6.92
N GLU A 159 -6.97 2.07 -6.86
CA GLU A 159 -8.43 1.91 -6.90
C GLU A 159 -8.98 1.56 -5.53
N PHE A 160 -10.17 2.07 -5.25
CA PHE A 160 -10.84 1.91 -3.97
C PHE A 160 -12.19 1.26 -4.15
N ASP A 161 -12.51 0.31 -3.30
CA ASP A 161 -13.87 -0.12 -3.02
C ASP A 161 -14.35 0.61 -1.76
N LEU A 162 -15.22 1.59 -1.97
CA LEU A 162 -15.77 2.42 -0.90
C LEU A 162 -16.88 1.72 -0.12
N ASP A 163 -17.48 0.64 -0.66
CA ASP A 163 -18.47 -0.15 0.06
C ASP A 163 -17.80 -0.97 1.17
N ARG A 164 -16.50 -1.23 1.03
CA ARG A 164 -15.64 -1.81 2.08
C ARG A 164 -15.18 -0.78 3.12
N LEU A 165 -15.52 0.51 2.98
CA LEU A 165 -15.21 1.47 4.03
C LEU A 165 -15.86 0.99 5.33
N PRO A 166 -15.10 0.92 6.43
CA PRO A 166 -15.73 0.68 7.71
C PRO A 166 -16.76 1.78 7.93
N LYS A 167 -17.95 1.41 8.39
CA LYS A 167 -18.91 2.39 8.92
C LYS A 167 -18.19 3.11 10.06
N LEU A 168 -17.63 4.27 9.75
CA LEU A 168 -17.00 5.13 10.74
C LEU A 168 -18.16 5.67 11.57
N SER A 169 -18.57 4.92 12.58
CA SER A 169 -19.57 5.32 13.55
C SER A 169 -19.02 6.50 14.35
N GLY A 170 -19.07 7.68 13.75
CA GLY A 170 -18.96 8.97 14.40
C GLY A 170 -20.34 9.59 14.40
N ASP A 171 -21.28 8.94 15.08
CA ASP A 171 -22.53 9.59 15.45
C ASP A 171 -22.15 10.63 16.52
N ALA A 172 -21.76 11.82 16.06
CA ALA A 172 -21.83 13.01 16.88
C ALA A 172 -23.32 13.34 17.04
N THR A 173 -24.04 12.53 17.80
CA THR A 173 -25.32 12.95 18.36
C THR A 173 -25.02 14.11 19.29
N SER A 174 -25.20 15.30 18.73
CA SER A 174 -25.76 16.45 19.41
C SER A 174 -26.81 15.98 20.43
N LYS A 175 -26.42 15.91 21.70
CA LYS A 175 -27.37 16.08 22.80
C LYS A 175 -27.26 17.52 23.29
N GLY A 176 -27.92 18.39 22.53
CA GLY A 176 -28.69 19.44 23.18
C GLY A 176 -29.90 18.76 23.83
N ALA A 177 -29.98 18.83 25.15
CA ALA A 177 -31.24 18.76 25.87
C ALA A 177 -31.11 19.75 27.02
N SER A 178 -31.77 20.89 26.81
CA SER A 178 -32.07 21.89 27.83
C SER A 178 -32.90 21.30 28.97
N ASP A 179 -32.80 22.00 30.09
CA ASP A 179 -33.76 22.16 31.19
C ASP A 179 -33.97 21.00 32.17
N SER A 180 -33.69 21.28 33.45
CA SER A 180 -34.74 21.51 34.45
C SER A 180 -34.18 22.11 35.76
N VAL A 181 -34.68 23.31 36.09
CA VAL A 181 -34.92 24.00 37.38
C VAL A 181 -33.86 23.95 38.48
#